data_AF-A0A2E2ISM1-F1
#
_entry.id   AF-A0A2E2ISM1-F1
#
_cell.length_a   1.000
_cell.length_b   1.000
_cell.length_c   1.000
_cell.angle_alpha   90.00
_cell.angle_beta   90.00
_cell.angle_gamma   90.00
#
_symmetry.space_group_name_H-M   'P 1'
#
loop_
_entity.id
_entity.type
_entity.pdbx_description
1 polymer ?
#
loop_
_entity_poly.entity_id
_entity_poly.type
_entity_poly.pdbx_seq_one_letter_code
_entity_poly.pdbx_strand_id
1 'polypeptide(L)'
;MIAATELALVAVLVDAGEADLLGYRFRTWDTFPDQFEEYLREHPNLRTPACWATYLGIVSGEDQGDELGMQARTRFAVVVAAQNQRNEEDSRHGDGVEPGSYQLMVDAIRLLSRSMLTEELGLVEPVLVRSARPVARTRAMQDQRLSMMAIELELVLPIGSFADDASDFNSLHVDWDVPPFGNVHRSGHCRGNDRPHDRRRTHRDRRQDCRCQHHDRRSNCRGDHCATRPPADRRSWRCTQ
;
A
#
# COMPACT_ATOMS: atom_id res chain seq x y z
N MET A 1 -18.63 3.73 -6.31
CA MET A 1 -18.37 2.65 -5.33
C MET A 1 -17.04 2.82 -4.61
N ILE A 2 -15.89 2.88 -5.31
CA ILE A 2 -14.56 3.02 -4.67
C ILE A 2 -14.47 4.21 -3.70
N ALA A 3 -14.82 5.42 -4.13
CA ALA A 3 -14.82 6.60 -3.26
C ALA A 3 -15.75 6.47 -2.04
N ALA A 4 -16.90 5.80 -2.21
CA ALA A 4 -17.81 5.54 -1.09
C ALA A 4 -17.18 4.57 -0.07
N THR A 5 -16.43 3.58 -0.54
CA THR A 5 -15.66 2.69 0.34
C THR A 5 -14.55 3.42 1.09
N GLU A 6 -13.83 4.34 0.43
CA GLU A 6 -12.81 5.17 1.10
C GLU A 6 -13.43 6.02 2.21
N LEU A 7 -14.55 6.69 1.93
CA LEU A 7 -15.27 7.49 2.92
C LEU A 7 -15.84 6.63 4.05
N ALA A 8 -16.36 5.43 3.77
CA ALA A 8 -16.87 4.52 4.79
C ALA A 8 -15.75 4.02 5.74
N LEU A 9 -14.55 3.75 5.20
CA LEU A 9 -13.38 3.42 6.02
C LEU A 9 -13.01 4.55 6.98
N VAL A 10 -13.03 5.79 6.49
CA VAL A 10 -12.78 6.99 7.31
C VAL A 10 -13.88 7.19 8.33
N ALA A 11 -15.15 7.04 7.94
CA ALA A 11 -16.31 7.21 8.80
C ALA A 11 -16.25 6.32 10.05
N VAL A 12 -15.89 5.04 9.90
CA VAL A 12 -15.71 4.13 11.05
C VAL A 12 -14.75 4.69 12.11
N LEU A 13 -13.66 5.32 11.67
CA LEU A 13 -12.67 5.90 12.59
C LEU A 13 -13.17 7.21 13.23
N VAL A 14 -13.80 8.06 12.43
CA VAL A 14 -14.34 9.34 12.89
C VAL A 14 -15.48 9.12 13.87
N ASP A 15 -16.42 8.23 13.54
CA ASP A 15 -17.58 7.90 14.38
C ASP A 15 -17.15 7.31 15.73
N ALA A 16 -16.11 6.47 15.75
CA ALA A 16 -15.56 5.95 17.01
C ALA A 16 -14.92 7.06 17.87
N GLY A 17 -14.32 8.07 17.26
CA GLY A 17 -13.80 9.25 17.95
C GLY A 17 -14.93 10.14 18.49
N GLU A 18 -15.97 10.39 17.69
CA GLU A 18 -17.13 11.19 18.10
C GLU A 18 -17.95 10.51 19.21
N ALA A 19 -18.01 9.18 19.20
CA ALA A 19 -18.59 8.36 20.26
C ALA A 19 -17.70 8.25 21.52
N ASP A 20 -16.55 8.92 21.55
CA ASP A 20 -15.59 8.95 22.67
C ASP A 20 -15.05 7.55 23.06
N LEU A 21 -15.03 6.60 22.13
CA LEU A 21 -14.51 5.24 22.38
C LEU A 21 -12.99 5.19 22.43
N LEU A 22 -12.33 6.16 21.78
CA LEU A 22 -10.88 6.22 21.62
C LEU A 22 -10.19 7.13 22.65
N GLY A 23 -10.95 7.99 23.34
CA GLY A 23 -10.41 9.06 24.20
C GLY A 23 -9.77 10.22 23.42
N TYR A 24 -9.93 10.25 22.09
CA TYR A 24 -9.53 11.34 21.22
C TYR A 24 -10.45 11.43 20.00
N ARG A 25 -10.39 12.56 19.29
CA ARG A 25 -11.14 12.80 18.05
C ARG A 25 -10.18 13.08 16.89
N PHE A 26 -10.51 12.56 15.71
CA PHE A 26 -9.80 12.93 14.49
C PHE A 26 -10.13 14.37 14.12
N ARG A 27 -9.10 15.20 13.96
CA ARG A 27 -9.23 16.64 13.66
C ARG A 27 -9.22 16.92 12.15
N THR A 28 -8.56 16.06 11.38
CA THR A 28 -8.53 16.14 9.91
C THR A 28 -8.78 14.76 9.34
N TRP A 29 -9.68 14.66 8.37
CA TRP A 29 -9.98 13.40 7.71
C TRP A 29 -10.45 13.65 6.28
N ASP A 30 -10.03 12.81 5.33
CA ASP A 30 -10.47 12.87 3.93
C ASP A 30 -10.06 11.61 3.15
N THR A 31 -10.35 11.55 1.86
CA THR A 31 -9.66 10.69 0.90
C THR A 31 -8.19 11.12 0.72
N PHE A 32 -7.32 10.18 0.40
CA PHE A 32 -5.89 10.47 0.24
C PHE A 32 -5.66 11.24 -1.07
N PRO A 33 -5.02 12.42 -1.04
CA PRO A 33 -4.82 13.22 -2.23
C PRO A 33 -3.71 12.66 -3.13
N ASP A 34 -3.89 12.77 -4.45
CA ASP A 34 -2.94 12.28 -5.46
C ASP A 34 -1.52 12.85 -5.27
N GLN A 35 -1.44 14.15 -4.96
CA GLN A 35 -0.18 14.86 -4.73
C GLN A 35 0.02 15.18 -3.25
N PHE A 36 0.19 14.14 -2.43
CA PHE A 36 0.28 14.28 -0.97
C PHE A 36 1.37 15.26 -0.50
N GLU A 37 2.53 15.30 -1.18
CA GLU A 37 3.59 16.25 -0.85
C GLU A 37 3.22 17.71 -1.09
N GLU A 38 2.42 17.98 -2.13
CA GLU A 38 1.93 19.32 -2.41
C GLU A 38 0.83 19.71 -1.42
N TYR A 39 -0.09 18.80 -1.16
CA TYR A 39 -1.11 18.95 -0.14
C TYR A 39 -0.51 19.33 1.23
N LEU A 40 0.54 18.63 1.68
CA LEU A 40 1.23 18.96 2.93
C LEU A 40 1.90 20.34 2.91
N ARG A 41 2.45 20.77 1.76
CA ARG A 41 3.05 22.11 1.60
C ARG A 41 2.02 23.22 1.65
N GLU A 42 0.84 22.99 1.08
CA GLU A 42 -0.28 23.94 1.06
C GLU A 42 -1.01 24.04 2.40
N HIS A 43 -0.89 23.01 3.24
CA HIS A 43 -1.51 22.94 4.56
C HIS A 43 -0.46 22.90 5.68
N PRO A 44 0.35 23.96 5.85
CA PRO A 44 1.26 24.04 6.98
C PRO A 44 0.42 24.16 8.25
N ASN A 45 0.70 23.30 9.24
CA ASN A 45 -0.08 23.14 10.49
C ASN A 45 -1.31 22.24 10.36
N LEU A 46 -1.17 21.11 9.66
CA LEU A 46 -2.16 20.05 9.67
C LEU A 46 -2.56 19.69 11.12
N ARG A 47 -3.87 19.67 11.41
CA ARG A 47 -4.37 19.31 12.73
C ARG A 47 -4.41 17.80 12.89
N THR A 48 -3.64 17.27 13.84
CA THR A 48 -3.64 15.85 14.20
C THR A 48 -4.41 15.60 15.50
N PRO A 49 -4.96 14.39 15.75
CA PRO A 49 -4.89 13.18 14.91
C PRO A 49 -5.59 13.33 13.56
N ALA A 50 -4.99 12.79 12.50
CA ALA A 50 -5.56 12.83 11.16
C ALA A 50 -5.62 11.44 10.52
N CYS A 51 -6.56 11.21 9.60
CA CYS A 51 -6.67 9.96 8.85
C CYS A 51 -7.07 10.19 7.39
N TRP A 52 -6.61 9.31 6.50
CA TRP A 52 -7.04 9.29 5.10
C TRP A 52 -7.23 7.87 4.59
N ALA A 53 -8.09 7.68 3.61
CA ALA A 53 -8.25 6.40 2.91
C ALA A 53 -7.93 6.53 1.42
N THR A 54 -7.34 5.47 0.85
CA THR A 54 -7.00 5.41 -0.57
C THR A 54 -7.19 4.01 -1.14
N TYR A 55 -7.60 3.95 -2.40
CA TYR A 55 -7.67 2.73 -3.18
C TYR A 55 -6.31 2.36 -3.77
N LEU A 56 -5.89 1.10 -3.57
CA LEU A 56 -4.62 0.57 -4.09
C LEU A 56 -4.78 -0.28 -5.36
N GLY A 57 -5.98 -0.82 -5.62
CA GLY A 57 -6.24 -1.63 -6.82
C GLY A 57 -7.05 -2.89 -6.59
N ILE A 58 -7.32 -3.62 -7.69
CA ILE A 58 -7.91 -4.96 -7.69
C ILE A 58 -6.79 -6.00 -7.62
N VAL A 59 -6.93 -6.98 -6.73
CA VAL A 59 -6.01 -8.13 -6.61
C VAL A 59 -6.49 -9.27 -7.49
N SER A 60 -7.78 -9.57 -7.43
CA SER A 60 -8.43 -10.63 -8.20
C SER A 60 -9.91 -10.32 -8.37
N GLY A 61 -10.50 -10.84 -9.44
CA GLY A 61 -11.95 -10.83 -9.65
C GLY A 61 -12.43 -12.24 -9.93
N GLU A 62 -13.60 -12.58 -9.41
CA GLU A 62 -14.28 -13.85 -9.66
C GLU A 62 -15.72 -13.54 -10.08
N ASP A 63 -16.13 -14.14 -11.19
CA ASP A 63 -17.50 -14.08 -11.66
C ASP A 63 -18.28 -15.20 -10.98
N GLN A 64 -19.28 -14.83 -10.17
CA GLN A 64 -20.12 -15.78 -9.45
C GLN A 64 -21.39 -16.14 -10.23
N GLY A 65 -21.46 -15.78 -11.52
CA GLY A 65 -22.57 -16.04 -12.42
C GLY A 65 -23.64 -14.94 -12.41
N ASP A 66 -24.68 -15.13 -13.23
CA ASP A 66 -25.66 -14.10 -13.59
C ASP A 66 -26.40 -13.49 -12.38
N GLU A 67 -26.62 -14.25 -11.30
CA GLU A 67 -27.35 -13.79 -10.11
C GLU A 67 -26.49 -12.99 -9.13
N LEU A 68 -25.21 -13.34 -8.99
CA LEU A 68 -24.30 -12.76 -7.98
C LEU A 68 -23.32 -11.73 -8.57
N GLY A 69 -23.18 -11.74 -9.90
CA GLY A 69 -22.31 -10.84 -10.64
C GLY A 69 -20.82 -11.01 -10.34
N MET A 70 -20.04 -10.02 -10.75
CA MET A 70 -18.59 -10.02 -10.54
C MET A 70 -18.27 -9.54 -9.12
N GLN A 71 -17.52 -10.35 -8.37
CA GLN A 71 -16.93 -9.96 -7.09
C GLN A 71 -15.45 -9.67 -7.29
N ALA A 72 -14.96 -8.59 -6.70
CA ALA A 72 -13.55 -8.22 -6.76
C ALA A 72 -12.94 -8.12 -5.37
N ARG A 73 -11.82 -8.83 -5.19
CA ARG A 73 -10.93 -8.66 -4.07
C ARG A 73 -10.06 -7.45 -4.34
N THR A 74 -10.26 -6.42 -3.54
CA THR A 74 -9.67 -5.09 -3.69
C THR A 74 -8.79 -4.76 -2.51
N ARG A 75 -7.80 -3.89 -2.74
CA ARG A 75 -6.93 -3.36 -1.68
C ARG A 75 -7.17 -1.88 -1.49
N PHE A 76 -7.21 -1.50 -0.22
CA PHE A 76 -7.26 -0.12 0.23
C PHE A 76 -6.14 0.10 1.23
N ALA A 77 -5.76 1.36 1.44
CA ALA A 77 -4.93 1.74 2.57
C ALA A 77 -5.61 2.85 3.37
N VAL A 78 -5.54 2.71 4.69
CA VAL A 78 -5.86 3.79 5.61
C VAL A 78 -4.57 4.31 6.20
N VAL A 79 -4.37 5.61 6.12
CA VAL A 79 -3.17 6.30 6.59
C VAL A 79 -3.55 7.15 7.78
N VAL A 80 -2.93 6.92 8.93
CA VAL A 80 -3.16 7.73 10.15
C VAL A 80 -1.92 8.56 10.46
N ALA A 81 -2.11 9.79 10.93
CA ALA A 81 -1.05 10.73 11.27
C ALA A 81 -1.21 11.30 12.67
N ALA A 82 -0.09 11.36 13.39
CA ALA A 82 0.07 12.10 14.64
C ALA A 82 1.19 13.13 14.50
N GLN A 83 1.08 14.22 15.25
CA GLN A 83 2.10 15.26 15.37
C GLN A 83 2.45 15.38 16.85
N ASN A 84 3.73 15.45 17.20
CA ASN A 84 4.13 15.93 18.52
C ASN A 84 5.22 16.99 18.38
N GLN A 85 4.97 18.17 18.96
CA GLN A 85 5.87 19.31 18.89
C GLN A 85 7.03 19.22 19.90
N ARG A 86 7.03 18.28 20.85
CA ARG A 86 8.05 18.17 21.88
C ARG A 86 9.25 17.33 21.43
N ASN A 87 9.01 16.13 20.92
CA ASN A 87 10.04 15.24 20.38
C ASN A 87 9.44 14.23 19.37
N GLU A 88 10.30 13.50 18.65
CA GLU A 88 9.87 12.49 17.68
C GLU A 88 9.39 11.18 18.32
N GLU A 89 9.88 10.85 19.52
CA GLU A 89 9.55 9.63 20.24
C GLU A 89 8.08 9.65 20.71
N ASP A 90 7.66 10.77 21.30
CA ASP A 90 6.29 11.05 21.73
C ASP A 90 5.34 11.17 20.52
N SER A 91 5.82 11.53 19.32
CA SER A 91 5.00 11.48 18.10
C SER A 91 4.57 10.05 17.75
N ARG A 92 5.39 9.05 18.11
CA ARG A 92 5.11 7.63 17.85
C ARG A 92 4.37 6.96 18.99
N HIS A 93 4.79 7.24 20.22
CA HIS A 93 4.28 6.58 21.43
C HIS A 93 3.14 7.33 22.13
N GLY A 94 2.98 8.62 21.84
CA GLY A 94 2.09 9.54 22.56
C GLY A 94 2.80 10.15 23.78
N ASP A 95 2.23 11.22 24.32
CA ASP A 95 2.71 11.87 25.56
C ASP A 95 1.74 11.70 26.75
N GLY A 96 0.79 10.76 26.61
CA GLY A 96 -0.28 10.51 27.58
C GLY A 96 -1.47 11.46 27.47
N VAL A 97 -1.35 12.56 26.71
CA VAL A 97 -2.45 13.51 26.44
C VAL A 97 -2.86 13.45 24.98
N GLU A 98 -1.91 13.47 24.06
CA GLU A 98 -2.15 13.27 22.63
C GLU A 98 -1.69 11.86 22.19
N PRO A 99 -2.51 11.14 21.41
CA PRO A 99 -2.18 9.78 20.97
C PRO A 99 -1.04 9.82 19.94
N GLY A 100 -0.08 8.91 20.11
CA GLY A 100 1.00 8.70 19.13
C GLY A 100 0.54 7.91 17.91
N SER A 101 1.30 7.96 16.82
CA SER A 101 0.95 7.28 15.57
C SER A 101 0.80 5.76 15.71
N TYR A 102 1.49 5.12 16.65
CA TYR A 102 1.33 3.68 16.91
C TYR A 102 0.00 3.37 17.60
N GLN A 103 -0.46 4.23 18.50
CA GLN A 103 -1.76 4.08 19.12
C GLN A 103 -2.87 4.24 18.08
N LEU A 104 -2.80 5.30 17.26
CA LEU A 104 -3.73 5.51 16.14
C LEU A 104 -3.80 4.28 15.22
N MET A 105 -2.65 3.68 14.90
CA MET A 105 -2.59 2.50 14.05
C MET A 105 -3.28 1.29 14.71
N VAL A 106 -3.00 1.01 15.98
CA VAL A 106 -3.58 -0.12 16.72
C VAL A 106 -5.09 0.05 16.84
N ASP A 107 -5.56 1.25 17.13
CA ASP A 107 -6.98 1.54 17.26
C ASP A 107 -7.71 1.42 15.92
N ALA A 108 -7.12 1.95 14.84
CA ALA A 108 -7.68 1.79 13.51
C ALA A 108 -7.75 0.32 13.08
N ILE A 109 -6.71 -0.48 13.37
CA ILE A 109 -6.72 -1.93 13.11
C ILE A 109 -7.87 -2.60 13.90
N ARG A 110 -8.05 -2.26 15.18
CA ARG A 110 -9.10 -2.84 16.02
C ARG A 110 -10.50 -2.53 15.49
N LEU A 111 -10.75 -1.27 15.13
CA LEU A 111 -12.05 -0.81 14.63
C LEU A 111 -12.37 -1.38 13.24
N LEU A 112 -11.39 -1.42 12.35
CA LEU A 112 -11.59 -1.86 10.98
C LEU A 112 -11.57 -3.39 10.86
N SER A 113 -10.84 -4.09 11.73
CA SER A 113 -10.79 -5.54 11.66
C SER A 113 -12.19 -6.14 11.83
N ARG A 114 -12.60 -6.98 10.87
CA ARG A 114 -13.91 -7.64 10.87
C ARG A 114 -15.13 -6.70 10.82
N SER A 115 -14.93 -5.44 10.45
CA SER A 115 -16.05 -4.53 10.17
C SER A 115 -16.67 -4.86 8.81
N MET A 116 -17.99 -4.72 8.70
CA MET A 116 -18.73 -4.76 7.43
C MET A 116 -18.90 -3.36 6.82
N LEU A 117 -18.29 -2.34 7.43
CA LEU A 117 -18.46 -0.92 7.09
C LEU A 117 -19.94 -0.51 7.13
N THR A 118 -20.59 -0.39 5.98
CA THR A 118 -21.99 0.02 5.83
C THR A 118 -22.73 -1.00 4.97
N GLU A 119 -23.99 -1.29 5.29
CA GLU A 119 -24.82 -2.27 4.53
C GLU A 119 -24.94 -1.90 3.05
N GLU A 120 -24.96 -0.60 2.72
CA GLU A 120 -25.04 -0.08 1.35
C GLU A 120 -23.87 -0.47 0.45
N LEU A 121 -22.69 -0.77 1.02
CA LEU A 121 -21.53 -1.19 0.24
C LEU A 121 -21.58 -2.67 -0.14
N GLY A 122 -22.47 -3.45 0.49
CA GLY A 122 -22.67 -4.86 0.16
C GLY A 122 -21.40 -5.71 0.26
N LEU A 123 -20.54 -5.45 1.26
CA LEU A 123 -19.32 -6.23 1.45
C LEU A 123 -19.66 -7.72 1.57
N VAL A 124 -18.96 -8.55 0.81
CA VAL A 124 -19.16 -10.02 0.83
C VAL A 124 -18.45 -10.64 2.03
N GLU A 125 -17.25 -10.14 2.32
CA GLU A 125 -16.41 -10.56 3.45
C GLU A 125 -16.12 -9.35 4.35
N PRO A 126 -15.96 -9.55 5.68
CA PRO A 126 -15.49 -8.49 6.57
C PRO A 126 -14.11 -7.98 6.17
N VAL A 127 -13.82 -6.71 6.48
CA VAL A 127 -12.52 -6.09 6.18
C VAL A 127 -11.37 -6.89 6.82
N LEU A 128 -10.39 -7.24 6.00
CA LEU A 128 -9.18 -7.95 6.41
C LEU A 128 -7.98 -7.01 6.47
N VAL A 129 -7.27 -7.00 7.59
CA VAL A 129 -6.01 -6.25 7.73
C VAL A 129 -4.87 -7.11 7.18
N ARG A 130 -4.14 -6.59 6.19
CA ARG A 130 -3.04 -7.31 5.52
C ARG A 130 -1.69 -6.95 6.09
N SER A 131 -1.42 -5.66 6.24
CA SER A 131 -0.16 -5.19 6.81
C SER A 131 -0.33 -3.80 7.42
N ALA A 132 0.60 -3.42 8.30
CA ALA A 132 0.71 -2.04 8.76
C ALA A 132 2.18 -1.66 8.83
N ARG A 133 2.53 -0.49 8.32
CA ARG A 133 3.92 -0.04 8.19
C ARG A 133 4.05 1.48 8.36
N PRO A 134 5.18 1.96 8.90
CA PRO A 134 5.46 3.39 8.91
C PRO A 134 5.62 3.91 7.49
N VAL A 135 5.09 5.10 7.22
CA VAL A 135 5.30 5.80 5.95
C VAL A 135 6.69 6.46 6.00
N ALA A 136 7.45 6.31 4.91
CA ALA A 136 8.76 6.96 4.79
C ALA A 136 8.59 8.49 4.86
N ARG A 137 9.29 9.12 5.80
CA ARG A 137 9.14 10.56 6.04
C ARG A 137 9.79 11.37 4.93
N THR A 138 8.99 12.16 4.24
CA THR A 138 9.47 13.17 3.30
C THR A 138 9.89 14.44 4.02
N ARG A 139 10.43 15.41 3.28
CA ARG A 139 10.84 16.69 3.84
C ARG A 139 9.66 17.47 4.43
N ALA A 140 8.53 17.52 3.72
CA ALA A 140 7.33 18.20 4.21
C ALA A 140 6.80 17.60 5.52
N MET A 141 6.84 16.26 5.65
CA MET A 141 6.48 15.58 6.89
C MET A 141 7.44 15.89 8.05
N GLN A 142 8.75 15.97 7.77
CA GLN A 142 9.77 16.31 8.78
C GLN A 142 9.62 17.75 9.26
N ASP A 143 9.41 18.69 8.34
CA ASP A 143 9.21 20.11 8.66
C ASP A 143 7.98 20.30 9.57
N GLN A 144 6.97 19.45 9.42
CA GLN A 144 5.77 19.44 10.26
C GLN A 144 5.84 18.47 11.44
N ARG A 145 6.93 17.73 11.65
CA ARG A 145 7.06 16.69 12.71
C ARG A 145 5.94 15.65 12.69
N LEU A 146 5.50 15.26 11.50
CA LEU A 146 4.47 14.25 11.31
C LEU A 146 5.04 12.83 11.39
N SER A 147 4.34 11.97 12.13
CA SER A 147 4.56 10.53 12.15
C SER A 147 3.32 9.84 11.58
N MET A 148 3.50 9.01 10.56
CA MET A 148 2.41 8.40 9.80
C MET A 148 2.54 6.89 9.72
N MET A 149 1.41 6.20 9.84
CA MET A 149 1.30 4.75 9.66
C MET A 149 0.30 4.45 8.54
N ALA A 150 0.70 3.61 7.60
CA ALA A 150 -0.17 3.08 6.55
C ALA A 150 -0.63 1.67 6.92
N ILE A 151 -1.93 1.42 6.84
CA ILE A 151 -2.59 0.17 7.15
C ILE A 151 -3.21 -0.33 5.86
N GLU A 152 -2.70 -1.44 5.34
CA GLU A 152 -3.20 -2.09 4.12
C GLU A 152 -4.35 -3.01 4.47
N LEU A 153 -5.48 -2.81 3.80
CA LEU A 153 -6.74 -3.50 3.98
C LEU A 153 -7.10 -4.24 2.71
N GLU A 154 -7.81 -5.34 2.87
CA GLU A 154 -8.40 -6.08 1.77
C GLU A 154 -9.90 -6.26 1.99
N LEU A 155 -10.65 -5.99 0.93
CA LEU A 155 -12.11 -5.98 0.90
C LEU A 155 -12.60 -6.77 -0.32
N VAL A 156 -13.69 -7.51 -0.17
CA VAL A 156 -14.38 -8.15 -1.30
C VAL A 156 -15.64 -7.35 -1.60
N LEU A 157 -15.62 -6.66 -2.74
CA LEU A 157 -16.68 -5.76 -3.18
C LEU A 157 -17.41 -6.36 -4.39
N PRO A 158 -18.74 -6.28 -4.47
CA PRO A 158 -19.48 -6.59 -5.68
C PRO A 158 -19.27 -5.46 -6.69
N ILE A 159 -18.66 -5.74 -7.85
CA ILE A 159 -18.49 -4.75 -8.92
C ILE A 159 -19.77 -4.62 -9.77
N GLY A 160 -20.78 -5.44 -9.49
CA GLY A 160 -22.02 -5.54 -10.26
C GLY A 160 -21.82 -6.32 -11.56
N SER A 161 -22.90 -6.52 -12.30
CA SER A 161 -22.86 -6.97 -13.67
C SER A 161 -23.06 -5.77 -14.59
N PHE A 162 -22.41 -5.77 -15.75
CA PHE A 162 -22.73 -4.82 -16.83
C PHE A 162 -24.02 -5.23 -17.58
N ALA A 163 -24.78 -6.17 -17.04
CA ALA A 163 -26.03 -6.65 -17.60
C ALA A 163 -27.17 -5.69 -17.22
N ASP A 164 -26.99 -4.40 -17.53
CA ASP A 164 -28.17 -3.66 -17.97
C ASP A 164 -28.58 -4.32 -19.29
N ASP A 165 -29.89 -4.58 -19.47
CA ASP A 165 -30.46 -5.05 -20.72
C ASP A 165 -29.76 -4.33 -21.86
N ALA A 166 -28.89 -5.03 -22.60
CA ALA A 166 -28.11 -4.44 -23.66
C ALA A 166 -29.13 -3.72 -24.55
N SER A 167 -29.15 -2.38 -24.46
CA SER A 167 -30.18 -1.57 -25.10
C SER A 167 -30.26 -2.05 -26.54
N ASP A 168 -31.45 -2.46 -26.97
CA ASP A 168 -31.68 -3.23 -28.19
C ASP A 168 -30.75 -2.73 -29.31
N PHE A 169 -29.66 -3.47 -29.56
CA PHE A 169 -28.54 -3.02 -30.38
C PHE A 169 -28.92 -3.14 -31.85
N ASN A 170 -29.90 -2.34 -32.25
CA ASN A 170 -30.62 -2.46 -33.52
C ASN A 170 -29.84 -1.85 -34.69
N SER A 171 -28.87 -0.99 -34.42
CA SER A 171 -28.06 -0.36 -35.47
C SER A 171 -26.62 -0.17 -35.02
N LEU A 172 -25.70 -0.76 -35.78
CA LEU A 172 -24.28 -0.48 -35.73
C LEU A 172 -23.90 0.29 -36.99
N HIS A 173 -23.58 1.58 -36.86
CA HIS A 173 -23.00 2.34 -37.96
C HIS A 173 -21.48 2.12 -37.95
N VAL A 174 -20.97 1.41 -38.95
CA VAL A 174 -19.53 1.25 -39.14
C VAL A 174 -19.12 1.99 -40.40
N ASP A 175 -18.60 3.20 -40.22
CA ASP A 175 -17.84 3.88 -41.27
C ASP A 175 -16.41 3.33 -41.28
N TRP A 176 -16.26 2.05 -41.63
CA TRP A 176 -14.94 1.51 -41.91
C TRP A 176 -14.63 1.73 -43.38
N ASP A 177 -13.74 2.69 -43.65
CA ASP A 177 -13.07 2.79 -44.93
C ASP A 177 -12.10 1.60 -45.04
N VAL A 178 -12.62 0.46 -45.51
CA VAL A 178 -11.79 -0.72 -45.80
C VAL A 178 -10.97 -0.38 -47.04
N PRO A 179 -9.64 -0.19 -46.92
CA PRO A 179 -8.82 0.04 -48.09
C PRO A 179 -9.02 -1.13 -49.05
N PRO A 180 -9.21 -0.90 -50.36
CA PRO A 180 -9.34 -1.99 -51.31
C PRO A 180 -8.13 -2.91 -51.13
N PHE A 181 -8.37 -4.18 -50.79
CA PHE A 181 -7.33 -5.20 -50.71
C PHE A 181 -6.67 -5.32 -52.09
N GLY A 182 -5.66 -4.50 -52.31
CA GLY A 182 -5.12 -4.23 -53.62
C GLY A 182 -3.69 -3.73 -53.52
N ASN A 183 -2.87 -4.42 -52.71
CA ASN A 183 -1.40 -4.40 -52.81
C ASN A 183 -0.74 -5.60 -52.10
N VAL A 184 -1.40 -6.78 -52.09
CA VAL A 184 -0.62 -8.02 -51.97
C VAL A 184 -0.05 -8.29 -53.37
N HIS A 185 1.03 -7.60 -53.72
CA HIS A 185 1.85 -8.06 -54.83
C HIS A 185 2.25 -9.49 -54.49
N ARG A 186 1.68 -10.48 -55.19
CA ARG A 186 2.31 -11.79 -55.28
C ARG A 186 3.69 -11.52 -55.85
N SER A 187 4.71 -11.58 -55.00
CA SER A 187 6.10 -11.60 -55.39
C SER A 187 6.37 -12.91 -56.14
N GLY A 188 5.80 -13.02 -57.34
CA GLY A 188 6.23 -13.95 -58.34
C GLY A 188 7.56 -13.43 -58.88
N HIS A 189 8.66 -13.82 -58.23
CA HIS A 189 9.97 -14.12 -58.81
C HIS A 189 11.02 -14.24 -57.69
N CYS A 190 11.05 -15.37 -56.99
CA CYS A 190 12.30 -15.88 -56.44
C CYS A 190 12.97 -16.74 -57.51
N ARG A 191 13.42 -16.12 -58.62
CA ARG A 191 14.41 -16.76 -59.49
C ARG A 191 15.75 -16.66 -58.76
N GLY A 192 16.29 -17.83 -58.43
CA GLY A 192 17.54 -17.97 -57.71
C GLY A 192 18.67 -17.18 -58.37
N ASN A 193 19.54 -16.69 -57.51
CA ASN A 193 20.94 -16.69 -57.83
C ASN A 193 21.67 -17.16 -56.58
N ASP A 194 21.91 -18.47 -56.56
CA ASP A 194 22.96 -19.09 -55.77
C ASP A 194 24.26 -18.29 -55.96
N ARG A 195 24.83 -17.82 -54.85
CA ARG A 195 26.27 -17.67 -54.75
C ARG A 195 26.75 -18.43 -53.54
N PRO A 196 27.58 -19.47 -53.72
CA PRO A 196 28.32 -20.07 -52.62
C PRO A 196 29.47 -19.11 -52.30
N HIS A 197 29.72 -18.78 -51.04
CA HIS A 197 31.06 -18.48 -50.49
C HIS A 197 30.91 -18.02 -49.04
N ASP A 198 31.23 -18.91 -48.10
CA ASP A 198 32.55 -18.93 -47.46
C ASP A 198 32.40 -19.41 -46.00
N ARG A 199 32.82 -20.66 -45.80
CA ARG A 199 33.09 -21.21 -44.49
C ARG A 199 34.45 -20.68 -44.06
N ARG A 200 34.50 -19.81 -43.04
CA ARG A 200 35.61 -19.75 -42.06
C ARG A 200 35.36 -18.71 -40.97
N ARG A 201 35.86 -19.06 -39.77
CA ARG A 201 36.10 -18.26 -38.55
C ARG A 201 35.02 -18.34 -37.48
N THR A 202 35.07 -19.34 -36.60
CA THR A 202 35.94 -19.48 -35.39
C THR A 202 35.33 -18.82 -34.16
N HIS A 203 34.95 -19.68 -33.20
CA HIS A 203 35.18 -19.56 -31.76
C HIS A 203 35.36 -18.15 -31.18
N ARG A 204 34.41 -17.74 -30.34
CA ARG A 204 34.77 -17.20 -29.03
C ARG A 204 33.68 -17.42 -28.01
N ASP A 205 33.91 -18.44 -27.19
CA ASP A 205 33.37 -18.57 -25.84
C ASP A 205 33.47 -17.23 -25.10
N ARG A 206 32.35 -16.75 -24.59
CA ARG A 206 32.33 -15.90 -23.41
C ARG A 206 31.63 -16.66 -22.29
N ARG A 207 32.41 -17.53 -21.64
CA ARG A 207 32.21 -17.85 -20.23
C ARG A 207 32.42 -16.54 -19.45
N GLN A 208 31.35 -16.01 -18.90
CA GLN A 208 31.39 -14.92 -17.95
C GLN A 208 31.54 -15.56 -16.57
N ASP A 209 32.80 -15.76 -16.18
CA ASP A 209 33.16 -16.21 -14.84
C ASP A 209 32.76 -15.11 -13.82
N CYS A 210 31.80 -15.45 -12.97
CA CYS A 210 31.52 -14.74 -11.73
C CYS A 210 32.75 -14.82 -10.81
N ARG A 211 33.60 -13.78 -10.82
CA ARG A 211 34.59 -13.55 -9.77
C ARG A 211 33.88 -13.08 -8.51
N CYS A 212 33.64 -14.01 -7.57
CA CYS A 212 33.48 -13.66 -6.16
C CYS A 212 34.85 -13.26 -5.62
N GLN A 213 35.09 -11.95 -5.48
CA GLN A 213 36.26 -11.45 -4.78
C GLN A 213 36.05 -11.60 -3.27
N HIS A 214 36.90 -12.42 -2.66
CA HIS A 214 37.22 -12.40 -1.25
C HIS A 214 37.57 -10.98 -0.80
N HIS A 215 36.81 -10.42 0.15
CA HIS A 215 37.34 -9.42 1.06
C HIS A 215 37.41 -10.01 2.47
N ASP A 216 38.54 -10.66 2.71
CA ASP A 216 39.09 -10.90 4.03
C ASP A 216 39.62 -9.55 4.58
N ARG A 217 39.05 -9.08 5.69
CA ARG A 217 39.69 -8.09 6.57
C ARG A 217 39.50 -8.52 8.01
N ARG A 218 40.45 -9.31 8.50
CA ARG A 218 40.85 -9.32 9.92
C ARG A 218 41.91 -8.23 10.13
N SER A 219 41.76 -7.44 11.19
CA SER A 219 42.76 -7.24 12.25
C SER A 219 42.66 -5.87 12.94
N ASN A 220 43.01 -5.90 14.23
CA ASN A 220 43.30 -4.80 15.16
C ASN A 220 42.14 -4.12 15.90
N CYS A 221 41.79 -4.71 17.05
CA CYS A 221 41.76 -3.98 18.33
C CYS A 221 42.28 -4.91 19.45
N ARG A 222 43.57 -4.80 19.78
CA ARG A 222 44.13 -5.11 21.11
C ARG A 222 44.21 -3.80 21.86
N GLY A 223 43.80 -3.79 23.12
CA GLY A 223 43.86 -2.63 24.00
C GLY A 223 43.25 -2.96 25.35
N ASP A 224 44.10 -3.48 26.22
CA ASP A 224 43.81 -3.87 27.60
C ASP A 224 43.22 -2.72 28.41
N HIS A 225 42.17 -2.96 29.19
CA HIS A 225 42.03 -2.39 30.53
C HIS A 225 41.26 -3.34 31.45
N CYS A 226 41.88 -3.51 32.61
CA CYS A 226 41.62 -4.49 33.65
C CYS A 226 40.88 -3.81 34.81
N ALA A 227 40.13 -4.61 35.59
CA ALA A 227 39.57 -4.34 36.92
C ALA A 227 38.32 -3.43 36.95
N THR A 228 37.23 -3.67 37.70
CA THR A 228 36.99 -4.44 38.95
C THR A 228 35.50 -4.84 39.04
N ARG A 229 35.20 -6.03 39.59
CA ARG A 229 33.88 -6.40 40.17
C ARG A 229 33.68 -5.67 41.52
N PRO A 230 32.44 -5.42 41.97
CA PRO A 230 31.90 -6.18 43.12
C PRO A 230 30.35 -6.42 43.01
N PRO A 231 29.59 -6.81 44.07
CA PRO A 231 28.98 -8.14 44.15
C PRO A 231 27.43 -8.13 44.12
N ALA A 232 26.90 -9.36 44.13
CA ALA A 232 25.50 -9.74 44.13
C ALA A 232 24.61 -9.03 45.17
N ASP A 233 23.42 -8.60 44.73
CA ASP A 233 22.30 -8.31 45.63
C ASP A 233 21.17 -9.31 45.36
N ARG A 234 20.92 -10.18 46.33
CA ARG A 234 19.83 -11.15 46.37
C ARG A 234 18.62 -10.43 46.95
N ARG A 235 17.61 -10.13 46.14
CA ARG A 235 16.27 -9.79 46.65
C ARG A 235 15.35 -11.00 46.57
N SER A 236 15.01 -11.48 47.76
CA SER A 236 14.00 -12.47 48.06
C SER A 236 12.61 -11.95 47.71
N TRP A 237 11.86 -12.73 46.94
CA TRP A 237 10.41 -12.62 46.88
C TRP A 237 9.83 -13.40 48.07
N ARG A 238 9.15 -12.69 48.98
CA ARG A 238 8.25 -13.29 49.97
C ARG A 238 6.89 -13.47 49.31
N CYS A 239 6.42 -14.71 49.23
CA CYS A 239 4.99 -14.99 49.16
C CYS A 239 4.42 -14.86 50.58
N THR A 240 3.40 -14.04 50.76
CA THR A 240 2.48 -14.08 51.91
C THR A 240 1.24 -14.88 51.53
N GLN A 241 0.73 -15.58 52.55
CA GLN A 241 -0.40 -16.51 52.55
C GLN A 241 -1.72 -15.88 52.14
#